data_AF-A0A7C6WFM4-F1
#
_entry.id   AF-A0A7C6WFM4-F1
#
_cell.length_a   1.000
_cell.length_b   1.000
_cell.length_c   1.000
_cell.angle_alpha   90.00
_cell.angle_beta   90.00
_cell.angle_gamma   90.00
#
_symmetry.space_group_name_H-M   'P 1'
#
loop_
_entity.id
_entity.type
_entity.pdbx_description
1 polymer ?
#
loop_
_entity_poly.entity_id
_entity_poly.type
_entity_poly.pdbx_seq_one_letter_code
_entity_poly.pdbx_strand_id
1 'polypeptide(L)'
;MGNPIITVDLHGLYTDEAIKVIDRTLKNADETTYQIKLVHGYNRGTSIKNMITDEYKYHPKVKRIQPGDNLGVTILILREL
;
A
#
# COMPACT_ATOMS: atom_id res chain seq x y z
N MET A 1 -14.76 4.69 14.64
CA MET A 1 -14.24 5.86 13.92
C MET A 1 -13.16 5.32 13.00
N GLY A 2 -13.43 5.21 11.71
CA GLY A 2 -12.44 4.65 10.79
C GLY A 2 -11.49 5.74 10.29
N ASN A 3 -10.29 5.31 9.89
CA ASN A 3 -9.23 6.20 9.46
C ASN A 3 -9.29 6.38 7.94
N PRO A 4 -9.50 7.60 7.44
CA PRO A 4 -9.56 7.84 6.00
C PRO A 4 -8.24 7.52 5.29
N ILE A 5 -7.13 7.58 6.02
CA ILE A 5 -5.80 7.25 5.54
C ILE A 5 -5.16 6.28 6.54
N ILE A 6 -4.73 5.12 6.06
CA ILE A 6 -3.94 4.15 6.82
C ILE A 6 -2.49 4.25 6.34
N THR A 7 -1.53 4.39 7.26
CA THR A 7 -0.11 4.33 6.94
C THR A 7 0.47 3.01 7.44
N VAL A 8 1.19 2.31 6.57
CA VAL A 8 1.81 1.01 6.83
C VAL A 8 3.31 1.13 6.61
N ASP A 9 4.10 0.75 7.62
CA ASP A 9 5.55 0.65 7.51
C ASP A 9 5.95 -0.72 6.97
N LEU A 10 6.72 -0.73 5.89
CA LEU A 10 7.26 -1.90 5.19
C LEU A 10 8.79 -1.86 5.12
N HIS A 11 9.45 -0.92 5.79
CA HIS A 11 10.91 -0.81 5.74
C HIS A 11 11.61 -2.09 6.18
N GLY A 12 12.59 -2.52 5.38
CA GLY A 12 13.43 -3.66 5.70
C GLY A 12 12.77 -5.04 5.51
N LEU A 13 11.47 -5.10 5.22
CA LEU A 13 10.77 -6.34 4.94
C LEU A 13 11.24 -6.96 3.62
N TYR A 14 11.16 -8.28 3.54
CA TYR A 14 11.16 -8.98 2.26
C TYR A 14 9.79 -8.82 1.57
N THR A 15 9.74 -9.05 0.26
CA THR A 15 8.52 -8.84 -0.53
C THR A 15 7.36 -9.71 -0.07
N ASP A 16 7.61 -10.96 0.36
CA ASP A 16 6.58 -11.87 0.85
C ASP A 16 6.02 -11.44 2.23
N GLU A 17 6.85 -10.85 3.09
CA GLU A 17 6.44 -10.26 4.36
C GLU A 17 5.59 -9.02 4.12
N ALA A 18 6.02 -8.14 3.21
CA ALA A 18 5.26 -6.95 2.82
C ALA A 18 3.87 -7.32 2.27
N ILE A 19 3.77 -8.34 1.41
CA ILE A 19 2.47 -8.83 0.90
C ILE A 19 1.54 -9.20 2.06
N LYS A 20 2.01 -10.00 3.03
CA LYS A 20 1.18 -10.41 4.18
C LYS A 20 0.66 -9.22 4.98
N VAL A 21 1.47 -8.17 5.16
CA VAL A 21 1.08 -6.95 5.87
C VAL A 21 0.06 -6.15 5.05
N ILE A 22 0.29 -5.98 3.75
CA ILE A 22 -0.61 -5.25 2.86
C ILE A 22 -1.96 -5.96 2.76
N ASP A 23 -1.99 -7.28 2.59
CA ASP A 23 -3.21 -8.08 2.50
C ASP A 23 -4.06 -7.99 3.76
N ARG A 24 -3.41 -8.09 4.93
CA ARG A 24 -4.08 -7.89 6.22
C ARG A 24 -4.66 -6.48 6.33
N THR A 25 -3.93 -5.47 5.86
CA THR A 25 -4.40 -4.08 5.88
C THR A 25 -5.59 -3.89 4.95
N LEU A 26 -5.52 -4.39 3.72
CA LEU A 26 -6.63 -4.36 2.74
C LEU A 26 -7.85 -5.12 3.25
N LYS A 27 -7.67 -6.25 3.93
CA LYS A 27 -8.77 -7.00 4.55
C LYS A 27 -9.49 -6.18 5.62
N ASN A 28 -8.73 -5.47 6.46
CA ASN A 28 -9.25 -4.67 7.56
C ASN A 28 -9.73 -3.27 7.15
N ALA A 29 -9.35 -2.78 5.97
CA ALA A 29 -9.84 -1.52 5.43
C ALA A 29 -11.36 -1.60 5.20
N ASP A 30 -12.06 -0.65 5.82
CA ASP A 30 -13.51 -0.50 5.78
C ASP A 30 -13.95 0.60 4.80
N GLU A 31 -15.26 0.85 4.75
CA GLU A 31 -15.85 1.85 3.87
C GLU A 31 -15.34 3.28 4.12
N THR A 32 -14.84 3.59 5.30
CA THR A 32 -14.32 4.93 5.60
C THR A 32 -12.87 5.12 5.17
N THR A 33 -12.18 4.03 4.77
CA THR A 33 -10.78 4.06 4.34
C THR A 33 -10.69 4.49 2.87
N TYR A 34 -10.08 5.63 2.60
CA TYR A 34 -9.89 6.14 1.23
C TYR A 34 -8.56 5.69 0.64
N GLN A 35 -7.50 5.65 1.45
CA GLN A 35 -6.14 5.42 0.96
C GLN A 35 -5.30 4.62 1.97
N ILE A 36 -4.37 3.82 1.45
CA ILE A 36 -3.31 3.17 2.23
C ILE A 36 -1.95 3.68 1.73
N LYS A 37 -1.19 4.35 2.59
CA LYS A 37 0.20 4.77 2.32
C LYS A 37 1.14 3.65 2.76
N LEU A 38 1.89 3.09 1.81
CA LEU A 38 2.85 2.01 2.01
C LEU A 38 4.27 2.59 2.02
N VAL A 39 4.89 2.65 3.19
CA VAL A 39 6.22 3.24 3.38
C VAL A 39 7.27 2.13 3.36
N HIS A 40 7.94 1.95 2.23
CA HIS A 40 8.93 0.87 2.04
C HIS A 40 10.37 1.37 2.00
N GLY A 41 10.57 2.69 2.01
CA GLY A 41 11.89 3.33 1.98
C GLY A 41 12.64 3.09 0.69
N TYR A 42 13.94 3.40 0.70
CA TYR A 42 14.83 3.30 -0.46
C TYR A 42 15.61 1.98 -0.49
N ASN A 43 16.01 1.46 0.67
CA ASN A 43 16.76 0.20 0.78
C ASN A 43 15.84 -0.98 0.48
N ARG A 44 16.10 -1.70 -0.62
CA ARG A 44 15.19 -2.69 -1.24
C ARG A 44 13.83 -2.11 -1.69
N GLY A 45 13.65 -0.80 -1.58
CA GLY A 45 12.41 -0.08 -1.89
C GLY A 45 11.92 -0.32 -3.31
N THR A 46 12.82 -0.42 -4.29
CA THR A 46 12.48 -0.72 -5.68
C THR A 46 11.81 -2.09 -5.83
N SER A 47 12.29 -3.11 -5.12
CA SER A 47 11.70 -4.45 -5.18
C SER A 47 10.29 -4.50 -4.60
N ILE A 48 10.09 -3.83 -3.45
CA ILE A 48 8.78 -3.72 -2.82
C ILE A 48 7.83 -2.88 -3.68
N LYS A 49 8.29 -1.75 -4.24
CA LYS A 49 7.50 -0.91 -5.15
C LYS A 49 7.02 -1.67 -6.39
N ASN A 50 7.93 -2.40 -7.04
CA ASN A 50 7.58 -3.19 -8.23
C ASN A 50 6.59 -4.30 -7.86
N MET A 51 6.86 -5.02 -6.78
CA MET A 51 5.93 -6.03 -6.24
C MET A 51 4.55 -5.43 -5.96
N ILE A 52 4.47 -4.28 -5.28
CA ILE A 52 3.18 -3.63 -4.98
C ILE A 52 2.42 -3.34 -6.28
N THR A 53 3.13 -2.85 -7.29
CA THR A 53 2.52 -2.53 -8.58
C THR A 53 1.99 -3.79 -9.26
N ASP A 54 2.77 -4.87 -9.30
CA ASP A 54 2.39 -6.09 -10.00
C ASP A 54 1.28 -6.89 -9.30
N GLU A 55 1.35 -7.01 -7.98
CA GLU A 55 0.39 -7.77 -7.18
C GLU A 55 -0.96 -7.04 -7.04
N TYR A 56 -0.95 -5.71 -6.90
CA TYR A 56 -2.15 -4.96 -6.52
C TYR A 56 -2.79 -4.13 -7.64
N LYS A 57 -2.20 -4.03 -8.85
CA LYS A 57 -2.78 -3.24 -9.96
C LYS A 57 -4.19 -3.68 -10.39
N TYR A 58 -4.54 -4.94 -10.16
CA TYR A 58 -5.87 -5.49 -10.47
C TYR A 58 -6.65 -5.93 -9.22
N HIS A 59 -6.18 -5.56 -8.02
CA HIS A 59 -6.84 -5.97 -6.80
C HIS A 59 -8.22 -5.28 -6.67
N PRO A 60 -9.31 -6.00 -6.33
CA PRO A 60 -10.68 -5.48 -6.39
C PRO A 60 -10.94 -4.27 -5.48
N LYS A 61 -10.21 -4.17 -4.36
CA LYS A 61 -10.29 -3.00 -3.45
C LYS A 61 -9.44 -1.81 -3.92
N VAL A 62 -8.49 -1.99 -4.83
CA VAL A 62 -7.54 -0.95 -5.25
C VAL A 62 -8.04 -0.32 -6.56
N LYS A 63 -8.41 0.96 -6.50
CA LYS A 63 -8.85 1.74 -7.66
C LYS A 63 -7.69 2.20 -8.52
N ARG A 64 -6.60 2.62 -7.88
CA ARG A 64 -5.35 3.00 -8.54
C ARG A 64 -4.18 2.93 -7.57
N ILE A 65 -3.00 2.80 -8.14
CA ILE A 65 -1.72 2.89 -7.44
C ILE A 65 -1.06 4.21 -7.84
N GLN A 66 -0.60 4.97 -6.87
CA GLN A 66 0.07 6.26 -7.10
C GLN A 66 1.42 6.30 -6.37
N PRO A 67 2.42 7.01 -6.92
CA PRO A 67 3.59 7.37 -6.13
C PRO A 67 3.19 8.27 -4.96
N GLY A 68 3.84 8.12 -3.82
CA GLY A 68 3.68 9.05 -2.71
C GLY A 68 4.55 10.30 -2.86
N ASP A 69 4.69 11.03 -1.75
CA ASP A 69 5.43 12.29 -1.67
C ASP A 69 6.95 12.12 -1.94
N ASN A 70 7.44 10.87 -1.92
CA ASN A 70 8.80 10.51 -2.31
C ASN A 70 8.82 9.07 -2.87
N LEU A 71 9.97 8.66 -3.44
CA LEU A 71 10.13 7.34 -4.07
C LEU A 71 10.07 6.15 -3.10
N GLY A 72 10.16 6.38 -1.79
CA GLY A 72 10.04 5.36 -0.75
C GLY A 72 8.61 5.11 -0.29
N VAL A 73 7.61 5.74 -0.94
CA VAL A 73 6.20 5.59 -0.61
C VAL A 73 5.39 5.25 -1.85
N THR A 74 4.51 4.27 -1.72
CA THR A 74 3.47 3.94 -2.70
C THR A 74 2.10 4.08 -2.04
N ILE A 75 1.12 4.64 -2.75
CA ILE A 75 -0.23 4.87 -2.22
C ILE A 75 -1.21 3.98 -2.98
N LEU A 76 -1.95 3.15 -2.26
CA LEU A 76 -3.12 2.44 -2.78
C LEU A 76 -4.36 3.31 -2.54
N ILE A 77 -5.00 3.75 -3.61
CA ILE A 77 -6.28 4.47 -3.54
C ILE A 77 -7.40 3.43 -3.55
N LEU A 78 -8.25 3.42 -2.51
CA LEU A 78 -9.37 2.49 -2.38
C LEU A 78 -10.71 3.11 -2.77
N ARG A 79 -10.85 4.43 -2.63
CA ARG A 79 -12.06 5.20 -2.97
C ARG A 79 -11.70 6.55 -3.59
N GLU A 80 -12.58 7.06 -4.44
CA GLU A 80 -12.54 8.43 -4.94
C GLU A 80 -13.48 9.30 -4.08
N LEU A 81 -13.15 10.58 -3.94
CA LEU A 81 -14.02 11.59 -3.32
C LEU A 81 -15.15 11.98 -4.27
#